data_AF-A0A7J3A2S1-F1
#
_entry.id   AF-A0A7J3A2S1-F1
#
_cell.length_a   1.000
_cell.length_b   1.000
_cell.length_c   1.000
_cell.angle_alpha   90.00
_cell.angle_beta   90.00
_cell.angle_gamma   90.00
#
_symmetry.space_group_name_H-M   'P 1'
#
loop_
_entity.id
_entity.type
_entity.pdbx_description
1 polymer ?
#
loop_
_entity_poly.entity_id
_entity_poly.type
_entity_poly.pdbx_seq_one_letter_code
_entity_poly.pdbx_strand_id
1 'polypeptide(L)'
;MTSRAKDWMKQALRDLQHAELSMEFGSYEWACFAAQQAAEKAVKALYESRNMEVAGYSVLRMLENLRDELKLDSSFIEKAKELDRNYIPTRYPNFHVEGAPMDYYTKNDAIRGDTICKGNY
;
A
#
# COMPACT_ATOMS: atom_id res chain seq x y z
N MET A 1 -16.35 -19.90 -7.06
CA MET A 1 -16.59 -18.49 -7.45
C MET A 1 -15.56 -18.13 -8.51
N THR A 2 -15.93 -17.34 -9.53
CA THR A 2 -14.97 -16.88 -10.54
C THR A 2 -14.02 -15.87 -9.91
N SER A 3 -12.71 -16.08 -10.03
CA SER A 3 -11.68 -15.18 -9.47
C SER A 3 -11.91 -13.72 -9.89
N ARG A 4 -11.83 -12.81 -8.92
CA ARG A 4 -11.94 -11.34 -9.14
C ARG A 4 -10.56 -10.68 -9.21
N ALA A 5 -9.49 -11.46 -9.40
CA ALA A 5 -8.11 -10.98 -9.42
C ALA A 5 -7.89 -9.78 -10.37
N LYS A 6 -8.49 -9.81 -11.56
CA LYS A 6 -8.36 -8.69 -12.53
C LYS A 6 -8.99 -7.40 -12.02
N ASP A 7 -10.10 -7.49 -11.30
CA ASP A 7 -10.77 -6.30 -10.74
C ASP A 7 -9.97 -5.71 -9.57
N TRP A 8 -9.43 -6.57 -8.70
CA TRP A 8 -8.52 -6.15 -7.64
C TRP A 8 -7.27 -5.46 -8.19
N MET A 9 -6.64 -6.04 -9.21
CA MET A 9 -5.46 -5.45 -9.84
C MET A 9 -5.81 -4.13 -10.54
N LYS A 10 -6.96 -4.04 -11.21
CA LYS A 10 -7.42 -2.79 -11.82
C LYS A 10 -7.60 -1.69 -10.77
N GLN A 11 -8.16 -2.02 -9.60
CA GLN A 11 -8.28 -1.05 -8.51
C GLN A 11 -6.91 -0.67 -7.92
N ALA A 12 -5.99 -1.64 -7.75
CA ALA A 12 -4.63 -1.38 -7.30
C ALA A 12 -3.90 -0.36 -8.19
N LEU A 13 -4.02 -0.51 -9.51
CA LEU A 13 -3.44 0.43 -10.48
C LEU A 13 -4.10 1.82 -10.41
N ARG A 14 -5.42 1.87 -10.16
CA ARG A 14 -6.12 3.14 -9.98
C ARG A 14 -5.72 3.84 -8.69
N ASP A 15 -5.47 3.09 -7.62
CA ASP A 15 -4.98 3.62 -6.35
C ASP A 15 -3.54 4.14 -6.48
N LEU A 16 -2.68 3.47 -7.25
CA LEU A 16 -1.34 3.97 -7.57
C LEU A 16 -1.42 5.30 -8.33
N GLN A 17 -2.27 5.38 -9.36
CA GLN A 17 -2.50 6.63 -10.07
C GLN A 17 -3.03 7.74 -9.13
N HIS A 18 -3.89 7.39 -8.17
CA HIS A 18 -4.37 8.35 -7.19
C HIS A 18 -3.26 8.82 -6.24
N ALA A 19 -2.32 7.94 -5.88
CA ALA A 19 -1.15 8.31 -5.10
C ALA A 19 -0.28 9.33 -5.82
N GLU A 20 -0.01 9.13 -7.11
CA GLU A 20 0.75 10.05 -7.97
C GLU A 20 0.08 11.42 -8.04
N LEU A 21 -1.22 11.46 -8.35
CA LEU A 21 -1.97 12.72 -8.44
C LEU A 21 -2.04 13.46 -7.10
N SER A 22 -2.19 12.74 -5.99
CA SER A 22 -2.21 13.33 -4.65
C SER A 22 -0.86 13.93 -4.28
N MET A 23 0.23 13.26 -4.68
CA MET A 23 1.59 13.77 -4.50
C MET A 23 1.83 15.04 -5.33
N GLU A 24 1.36 15.09 -6.57
CA GLU A 24 1.44 16.29 -7.43
C GLU A 24 0.62 17.45 -6.85
N PHE A 25 -0.55 17.16 -6.29
CA PHE A 25 -1.42 18.16 -5.67
C PHE A 25 -0.91 18.67 -4.30
N GLY A 26 0.01 17.93 -3.66
CA GLY A 26 0.56 18.27 -2.35
C GLY A 26 -0.19 17.68 -1.16
N SER A 27 -1.14 16.77 -1.39
CA SER A 27 -1.83 15.98 -0.36
C SER A 27 -1.03 14.71 -0.06
N TYR A 28 0.09 14.87 0.66
CA TYR A 28 1.08 13.81 0.87
C TYR A 28 0.56 12.66 1.76
N GLU A 29 -0.29 12.96 2.74
CA GLU A 29 -0.98 11.96 3.55
C GLU A 29 -1.89 11.07 2.70
N TRP A 30 -2.60 11.66 1.74
CA TRP A 30 -3.44 10.92 0.79
C TRP A 30 -2.60 10.11 -0.19
N ALA A 31 -1.46 10.66 -0.64
CA ALA A 31 -0.52 9.92 -1.48
C ALA A 31 -0.01 8.65 -0.77
N CYS A 32 0.41 8.78 0.49
CA CYS A 32 0.87 7.66 1.31
C CYS A 32 -0.23 6.62 1.56
N PHE A 33 -1.46 7.07 1.84
CA PHE A 33 -2.60 6.17 2.03
C PHE A 33 -2.92 5.40 0.74
N ALA A 34 -2.99 6.11 -0.38
CA ALA A 34 -3.29 5.52 -1.69
C ALA A 34 -2.20 4.53 -2.12
N ALA A 35 -0.92 4.80 -1.84
CA ALA A 35 0.17 3.87 -2.08
C ALA A 35 0.01 2.56 -1.26
N GLN A 36 -0.32 2.66 0.04
CA GLN A 36 -0.60 1.48 0.85
C GLN A 36 -1.80 0.69 0.28
N GLN A 37 -2.87 1.37 -0.12
CA GLN A 37 -4.05 0.75 -0.73
C GLN A 37 -3.74 0.06 -2.06
N ALA A 38 -2.89 0.66 -2.90
CA ALA A 38 -2.45 0.06 -4.14
C ALA A 38 -1.74 -1.27 -3.89
N ALA A 39 -0.78 -1.29 -2.95
CA ALA A 39 -0.06 -2.53 -2.60
C ALA A 39 -0.99 -3.58 -1.99
N GLU A 40 -1.87 -3.20 -1.05
CA GLU A 40 -2.85 -4.11 -0.44
C GLU A 40 -3.70 -4.82 -1.50
N LYS A 41 -4.26 -4.06 -2.44
CA LYS A 41 -5.13 -4.59 -3.49
C LYS A 41 -4.37 -5.42 -4.51
N ALA A 42 -3.12 -5.06 -4.84
CA ALA A 42 -2.28 -5.85 -5.72
C ALA A 42 -1.98 -7.23 -5.11
N VAL A 43 -1.66 -7.28 -3.81
CA VAL A 43 -1.43 -8.56 -3.11
C VAL A 43 -2.72 -9.37 -2.99
N LYS A 44 -3.87 -8.75 -2.71
CA LYS A 44 -5.18 -9.43 -2.75
C LYS A 44 -5.49 -10.03 -4.13
N ALA A 45 -5.17 -9.30 -5.20
CA ALA A 45 -5.27 -9.80 -6.57
C ALA A 45 -4.43 -11.07 -6.78
N LEU A 46 -3.23 -11.12 -6.19
CA LEU A 46 -2.35 -12.28 -6.27
C LEU A 46 -2.95 -13.51 -5.56
N TYR A 47 -3.50 -13.35 -4.36
CA TYR A 47 -4.23 -14.41 -3.66
C TYR A 47 -5.42 -14.93 -4.47
N GLU A 48 -6.26 -14.02 -4.97
CA GLU A 48 -7.41 -14.34 -5.82
C GLU A 48 -7.02 -15.06 -7.10
N SER A 49 -5.87 -14.74 -7.70
CA SER A 49 -5.37 -15.41 -8.91
C SER A 49 -4.97 -16.87 -8.66
N ARG A 50 -4.66 -17.21 -7.40
CA ARG A 50 -4.32 -18.55 -6.92
C ARG A 50 -5.51 -19.27 -6.28
N ASN A 51 -6.72 -18.71 -6.35
CA ASN A 51 -7.93 -19.21 -5.67
C ASN A 51 -7.74 -19.36 -4.15
N MET A 52 -6.94 -18.48 -3.55
CA MET A 52 -6.73 -18.40 -2.11
C MET A 52 -7.54 -17.23 -1.55
N GLU A 53 -8.14 -17.43 -0.38
CA GLU A 53 -8.80 -16.34 0.34
C GLU A 53 -7.81 -15.64 1.27
N VAL A 54 -7.92 -14.31 1.35
CA VAL A 54 -7.14 -13.50 2.28
C VAL A 54 -7.99 -12.34 2.80
N ALA A 55 -7.87 -12.06 4.10
CA ALA A 55 -8.58 -10.99 4.77
C ALA A 55 -7.60 -10.08 5.52
N GLY A 56 -8.03 -8.85 5.77
CA GLY A 56 -7.24 -7.82 6.46
C GLY A 56 -6.62 -6.80 5.50
N TYR A 57 -5.78 -5.94 6.09
CA TYR A 57 -5.22 -4.75 5.45
C TYR A 57 -3.68 -4.70 5.47
N SER A 58 -3.04 -5.61 6.20
CA SER A 58 -1.59 -5.62 6.33
C SER A 58 -0.94 -6.29 5.12
N VAL A 59 -0.27 -5.48 4.30
CA VAL A 59 0.54 -5.94 3.17
C VAL A 59 1.66 -6.84 3.67
N LEU A 60 2.27 -6.49 4.81
CA LEU A 60 3.33 -7.28 5.44
C LEU A 60 2.86 -8.72 5.70
N ARG A 61 1.74 -8.89 6.42
CA ARG A 61 1.27 -10.22 6.82
C ARG A 61 0.89 -11.07 5.61
N MET A 62 0.30 -10.45 4.59
CA MET A 62 -0.02 -11.14 3.34
C MET A 62 1.25 -11.58 2.59
N LEU A 63 2.28 -10.74 2.52
CA LEU A 63 3.53 -11.10 1.85
C LEU A 63 4.37 -12.11 2.66
N GLU A 64 4.38 -12.03 3.99
CA GLU A 64 5.04 -13.02 4.86
C GLU A 64 4.50 -14.43 4.61
N ASN A 65 3.18 -14.57 4.47
CA ASN A 65 2.53 -15.85 4.19
C ASN A 65 2.89 -16.43 2.81
N LEU A 66 3.35 -15.60 1.88
CA LEU A 66 3.77 -16.00 0.53
C LEU A 66 5.30 -15.95 0.36
N ARG A 67 6.06 -15.65 1.42
CA ARG A 67 7.49 -15.33 1.34
C ARG A 67 8.30 -16.44 0.70
N ASP A 68 8.13 -17.68 1.16
CA ASP A 68 8.91 -18.81 0.69
C ASP A 68 8.53 -19.21 -0.74
N GLU A 69 7.24 -19.14 -1.06
CA GLU A 69 6.71 -19.44 -2.41
C GLU A 69 7.24 -18.44 -3.45
N LEU A 70 7.19 -17.14 -3.13
CA LEU A 70 7.61 -16.06 -4.02
C LEU A 70 9.12 -15.76 -3.92
N LYS A 71 9.84 -16.41 -3.01
CA LYS A 71 11.26 -16.15 -2.70
C LYS A 71 11.53 -14.67 -2.40
N LEU A 72 10.66 -14.05 -1.59
CA LEU A 72 10.80 -12.65 -1.22
C LEU A 72 11.97 -12.46 -0.26
N ASP A 73 12.87 -11.55 -0.62
CA ASP A 73 13.96 -11.12 0.24
C ASP A 73 13.45 -10.22 1.39
N SER A 74 14.36 -9.88 2.30
CA SER A 74 14.06 -8.97 3.41
C SER A 74 13.68 -7.56 2.94
N SER A 75 14.09 -7.13 1.74
CA SER A 75 13.76 -5.80 1.24
C SER A 75 12.27 -5.63 1.01
N PHE A 76 11.59 -6.66 0.47
CA PHE A 76 10.13 -6.64 0.29
C PHE A 76 9.39 -6.53 1.62
N ILE A 77 9.90 -7.19 2.65
CA ILE A 77 9.32 -7.16 4.00
C ILE A 77 9.45 -5.79 4.63
N GLU A 78 10.61 -5.13 4.51
CA GLU A 78 10.79 -3.77 5.02
C GLU A 78 9.92 -2.74 4.28
N LYS A 79 9.80 -2.88 2.95
CA LYS A 79 8.92 -2.04 2.13
C LYS A 79 7.44 -2.20 2.52
N ALA A 80 7.00 -3.43 2.78
CA ALA A 80 5.63 -3.69 3.23
C ALA A 80 5.35 -3.08 4.61
N LYS A 81 6.31 -3.15 5.54
CA LYS A 81 6.21 -2.47 6.85
C LYS A 81 6.07 -0.96 6.69
N GLU A 82 6.84 -0.37 5.79
CA GLU A 82 6.79 1.07 5.53
C GLU A 82 5.41 1.49 5.02
N LEU A 83 4.85 0.75 4.07
CA LEU A 83 3.49 1.00 3.57
C LEU A 83 2.43 0.82 4.66
N ASP A 84 2.49 -0.27 5.44
CA ASP A 84 1.47 -0.57 6.47
C ASP A 84 1.38 0.51 7.56
N ARG A 85 2.48 1.23 7.83
CA ARG A 85 2.48 2.39 8.75
C ARG A 85 1.57 3.53 8.26
N ASN A 86 1.21 3.55 6.98
CA ASN A 86 0.36 4.58 6.40
C ASN A 86 -1.12 4.20 6.33
N TYR A 87 -1.51 2.98 6.75
CA TYR A 87 -2.91 2.55 6.60
C TYR A 87 -3.89 3.34 7.49
N ILE A 88 -3.53 3.59 8.75
CA ILE A 88 -4.38 4.26 9.74
C ILE A 88 -3.94 5.71 10.00
N PRO A 89 -2.65 6.00 10.31
CA PRO A 89 -2.24 7.34 10.73
C PRO A 89 -2.50 8.44 9.71
N THR A 90 -2.47 8.14 8.41
CA THR A 90 -2.81 9.08 7.33
C THR A 90 -4.24 9.65 7.40
N ARG A 91 -5.14 9.02 8.15
CA ARG A 91 -6.58 9.36 8.18
C ARG A 91 -7.10 9.75 9.55
N TYR A 92 -6.43 9.35 10.63
CA TYR A 92 -6.96 9.51 11.97
C TYR A 92 -6.02 10.37 12.83
N PRO A 93 -6.47 11.58 13.25
CA PRO A 93 -5.69 12.48 14.10
C PRO A 93 -5.21 11.84 15.41
N ASN A 94 -5.94 10.85 15.94
CA ASN A 94 -5.63 10.17 17.21
C ASN A 94 -4.26 9.46 17.25
N PHE A 95 -3.57 9.34 16.12
CA PHE A 95 -2.22 8.78 16.02
C PHE A 95 -1.12 9.85 16.14
N HIS A 96 -1.51 11.10 16.34
CA HIS A 96 -0.63 12.23 16.58
C HIS A 96 -0.97 12.87 17.93
N VAL A 97 0.03 13.48 18.56
CA VAL A 97 -0.17 14.15 19.86
C VAL A 97 -1.09 15.36 19.69
N GLU A 98 -0.96 16.09 18.58
CA GLU A 98 -1.76 17.26 18.20
C GLU A 98 -1.91 17.31 16.67
N GLY A 99 -2.71 18.25 16.14
CA GLY A 99 -2.82 18.49 14.69
C GLY A 99 -3.62 17.44 13.91
N ALA A 100 -3.59 17.56 12.58
CA ALA A 100 -4.21 16.64 11.63
C ALA A 100 -3.13 15.83 10.89
N PRO A 101 -3.45 14.65 10.32
CA PRO A 101 -2.48 13.85 9.57
C PRO A 101 -1.71 14.65 8.51
N MET A 102 -2.40 15.53 7.78
CA MET A 102 -1.78 16.37 6.73
C MET A 102 -0.61 17.24 7.23
N ASP A 103 -0.54 17.55 8.53
CA ASP A 103 0.54 18.35 9.12
C ASP A 103 1.87 17.56 9.24
N TYR A 104 1.81 16.22 9.19
CA TYR A 104 2.94 15.33 9.48
C TYR A 104 3.55 14.68 8.23
N TYR A 105 2.82 14.60 7.13
CA TYR A 105 3.27 13.92 5.91
C TYR A 105 3.97 14.87 4.97
N THR A 106 5.12 14.45 4.45
CA THR A 106 5.95 15.26 3.56
C THR A 106 5.97 14.69 2.14
N LYS A 107 6.42 15.52 1.18
CA LYS A 107 6.70 15.08 -0.18
C LYS A 107 7.62 13.85 -0.24
N ASN A 108 8.61 13.77 0.66
CA ASN A 108 9.54 12.65 0.68
C ASN A 108 8.85 11.34 1.12
N ASP A 109 7.86 11.40 2.02
CA ASP A 109 7.05 10.24 2.39
C ASP A 109 6.25 9.74 1.18
N ALA A 110 5.61 10.66 0.46
CA ALA A 110 4.84 10.33 -0.74
C ALA A 110 5.71 9.70 -1.84
N ILE A 111 6.90 10.27 -2.11
CA ILE A 111 7.86 9.74 -3.09
C ILE A 111 8.31 8.32 -2.70
N ARG A 112 8.59 8.07 -1.41
CA ARG A 112 8.96 6.73 -0.94
C ARG A 112 7.83 5.73 -1.19
N GLY A 113 6.60 6.07 -0.82
CA GLY A 113 5.43 5.23 -1.05
C GLY A 113 5.24 4.88 -2.54
N ASP A 114 5.31 5.88 -3.42
CA ASP A 114 5.21 5.69 -4.87
C ASP A 114 6.33 4.80 -5.43
N THR A 115 7.57 5.05 -5.00
CA THR A 115 8.75 4.26 -5.40
C THR A 115 8.60 2.79 -4.99
N ILE A 116 8.11 2.56 -3.77
CA ILE A 116 7.82 1.20 -3.28
C ILE A 116 6.78 0.53 -4.17
N CYS A 117 5.67 1.18 -4.49
CA CYS A 117 4.62 0.57 -5.30
C CYS A 117 5.04 0.30 -6.76
N LYS A 118 5.89 1.14 -7.35
CA LYS A 118 6.36 0.97 -8.74
C LYS A 118 7.43 -0.09 -8.90
N GLY A 119 8.14 -0.45 -7.82
CA GLY A 119 9.24 -1.41 -7.91
C GLY A 119 10.52 -0.84 -8.52
N ASN A 120 10.64 0.49 -8.65
CA ASN A 120 11.82 1.16 -9.21
C ASN A 120 12.86 1.34 -8.09
N TYR A 121 13.77 0.37 -7.93
CA TYR A 121 14.86 0.41 -6.96
C TYR A 121 16.22 0.30 -7.65
#